data_AF-A0A1U7NE22-F1
#
_entry.id   AF-A0A1U7NE22-F1
#
_cell.length_a   1.000
_cell.length_b   1.000
_cell.length_c   1.000
_cell.angle_alpha   90.00
_cell.angle_beta   90.00
_cell.angle_gamma   90.00
#
_symmetry.space_group_name_H-M   'P 1'
#
loop_
_entity.id
_entity.type
_entity.pdbx_description
1 polymer ?
#
loop_
_entity_poly.entity_id
_entity_poly.type
_entity_poly.pdbx_seq_one_letter_code
_entity_poly.pdbx_strand_id
1 'polypeptide(L)'
;MIVVEFFSMNQPTEILEQIKNADWSGAKSLSRLLEEGSFHDRLGENARLLLLMEDEELAAFCTFADHDDVPDTNLAPWIGYVYTSEKFRGKRCAGQLIEAAERMAREDNDGYVYISTGHRGLYEKYGYELFTTLKNKHGQDSGIYRKKIK
;
A
#
# COMPACT_ATOMS: atom_id res chain seq x y z
N MET A 1 16.31 -7.19 5.93
CA MET A 1 15.07 -6.39 5.99
C MET A 1 13.97 -7.18 6.64
N ILE A 2 13.11 -6.53 7.41
CA ILE A 2 11.95 -7.13 8.09
C ILE A 2 10.69 -6.35 7.77
N VAL A 3 9.56 -7.05 7.68
CA VAL A 3 8.24 -6.40 7.55
C VAL A 3 7.67 -6.19 8.95
N VAL A 4 7.25 -4.95 9.25
CA VAL A 4 6.60 -4.57 10.51
C VAL A 4 5.36 -3.73 10.22
N GLU A 5 4.44 -3.67 11.16
CA GLU A 5 3.18 -2.92 11.04
C GLU A 5 3.28 -1.62 11.87
N PHE A 6 3.04 -0.47 11.25
CA PHE A 6 3.33 0.85 11.82
C PHE A 6 2.68 1.09 13.19
N PHE A 7 1.42 0.71 13.38
CA PHE A 7 0.70 0.97 14.63
C PHE A 7 1.11 0.02 15.77
N SER A 8 1.85 -1.05 15.46
CA SER A 8 2.45 -1.95 16.46
C SER A 8 3.83 -1.48 16.98
N MET A 9 4.39 -0.38 16.42
CA MET A 9 5.76 0.06 16.73
C MET A 9 5.86 0.92 18.00
N ASN A 10 7.02 0.82 18.68
CA ASN A 10 7.34 1.64 19.85
C ASN A 10 7.79 3.08 19.50
N GLN A 11 8.27 3.33 18.28
CA GLN A 11 8.83 4.62 17.83
C GLN A 11 8.16 5.14 16.54
N PRO A 12 6.83 5.39 16.53
CA PRO A 12 6.12 5.78 15.32
C PRO A 12 6.52 7.17 14.77
N THR A 13 7.02 8.08 15.62
CA THR A 13 7.34 9.47 15.22
C THR A 13 8.54 9.55 14.28
N GLU A 14 9.62 8.80 14.53
CA GLU A 14 10.81 8.82 13.67
C GLU A 14 10.52 8.21 12.29
N ILE A 15 9.72 7.14 12.25
CA ILE A 15 9.28 6.53 11.01
C ILE A 15 8.34 7.45 10.23
N LEU A 16 7.44 8.16 10.92
CA LEU A 16 6.58 9.16 10.30
C LEU A 16 7.38 10.26 9.60
N GLU A 17 8.46 10.74 10.22
CA GLU A 17 9.38 11.70 9.59
C GLU A 17 10.08 11.10 8.36
N GLN A 18 10.47 9.82 8.38
CA GLN A 18 11.01 9.15 7.20
C GLN A 18 9.98 9.04 6.06
N ILE A 19 8.72 8.71 6.36
CA ILE A 19 7.62 8.69 5.38
C ILE A 19 7.40 10.09 4.78
N LYS A 20 7.42 11.13 5.61
CA LYS A 20 7.22 12.53 5.19
C LYS A 20 8.32 13.03 4.26
N ASN A 21 9.55 12.56 4.48
CA ASN A 21 10.72 12.93 3.69
C ASN A 21 10.90 12.08 2.40
N ALA A 22 10.05 11.08 2.17
CA ALA A 22 10.08 10.29 0.94
C ALA A 22 9.88 11.16 -0.32
N ASP A 23 10.56 10.78 -1.40
CA ASP A 23 10.56 11.46 -2.70
C ASP A 23 9.31 11.17 -3.55
N TRP A 24 8.15 11.07 -2.91
CA TRP A 24 6.89 10.78 -3.59
C TRP A 24 5.71 11.53 -2.96
N SER A 25 4.88 12.16 -3.79
CA SER A 25 3.72 12.94 -3.32
C SER A 25 2.69 12.09 -2.57
N GLY A 26 2.56 10.80 -2.92
CA GLY A 26 1.70 9.87 -2.18
C GLY A 26 2.17 9.67 -0.73
N ALA A 27 3.49 9.67 -0.49
CA ALA A 27 4.02 9.57 0.87
C ALA A 27 3.63 10.78 1.74
N LYS A 28 3.62 11.99 1.17
CA LYS A 28 3.13 13.21 1.84
C LYS A 28 1.63 13.16 2.13
N SER A 29 0.85 12.55 1.22
CA SER A 29 -0.57 12.30 1.48
C SER A 29 -0.75 11.32 2.64
N LEU A 30 0.04 10.23 2.68
CA LEU A 30 -0.02 9.25 3.74
C LEU A 30 0.41 9.85 5.09
N SER A 31 1.52 10.60 5.13
CA SER A 31 2.00 11.25 6.37
C SER A 31 0.93 12.17 6.96
N ARG A 32 0.21 12.92 6.11
CA ARG A 32 -0.89 13.78 6.54
C ARG A 32 -2.03 12.98 7.19
N LEU A 33 -2.41 11.82 6.63
CA LEU A 33 -3.43 10.95 7.23
C LEU A 33 -3.01 10.47 8.63
N LEU A 34 -1.73 10.14 8.79
CA LEU A 34 -1.16 9.71 10.06
C LEU A 34 -1.11 10.87 11.08
N GLU A 35 -0.64 12.05 10.67
CA GLU A 35 -0.57 13.25 11.51
C GLU A 35 -1.97 13.73 11.97
N GLU A 36 -2.97 13.66 11.09
CA GLU A 36 -4.36 14.05 11.39
C GLU A 36 -5.14 12.97 12.15
N GLY A 37 -4.57 11.77 12.33
CA GLY A 37 -5.28 10.63 12.95
C GLY A 37 -6.42 10.07 12.10
N SER A 38 -6.51 10.42 10.81
CA SER A 38 -7.61 10.07 9.92
C SER A 38 -7.33 8.84 9.05
N PHE A 39 -6.24 8.11 9.31
CA PHE A 39 -5.84 6.93 8.54
C PHE A 39 -6.96 5.88 8.43
N HIS A 40 -7.51 5.42 9.56
CA HIS A 40 -8.56 4.40 9.58
C HIS A 40 -9.91 4.95 9.09
N ASP A 41 -10.21 6.23 9.34
CA ASP A 41 -11.41 6.89 8.80
C ASP A 41 -11.43 6.92 7.27
N ARG A 42 -10.24 7.02 6.64
CA ARG A 42 -10.09 7.14 5.19
C ARG A 42 -9.86 5.82 4.48
N LEU A 43 -9.14 4.89 5.11
CA LEU A 43 -8.72 3.63 4.50
C LEU A 43 -9.48 2.40 5.02
N GLY A 44 -10.32 2.59 6.04
CA GLY A 44 -11.10 1.52 6.67
C GLY A 44 -10.54 1.11 8.03
N GLU A 45 -11.41 0.56 8.88
CA GLU A 45 -11.06 0.12 10.24
C GLU A 45 -10.03 -1.02 10.24
N ASN A 46 -10.02 -1.84 9.19
CA ASN A 46 -9.05 -2.93 9.05
C ASN A 46 -7.78 -2.51 8.30
N ALA A 47 -7.63 -1.23 7.98
CA ALA A 47 -6.45 -0.75 7.29
C ALA A 47 -5.18 -0.98 8.13
N ARG A 48 -4.10 -1.33 7.45
CA ARG A 48 -2.77 -1.56 8.02
C ARG A 48 -1.73 -0.84 7.18
N LEU A 49 -0.73 -0.27 7.84
CA LEU A 49 0.44 0.29 7.18
C LEU A 49 1.63 -0.65 7.40
N LEU A 50 2.01 -1.36 6.33
CA LEU A 50 3.14 -2.26 6.32
C LEU A 50 4.41 -1.51 5.94
N LEU A 51 5.47 -1.73 6.71
CA LEU A 51 6.77 -1.12 6.54
C LEU A 51 7.81 -2.21 6.30
N LEU A 52 8.74 -1.96 5.40
CA LEU A 52 9.94 -2.77 5.23
C LEU A 52 11.13 -2.00 5.80
N MET A 53 11.70 -2.53 6.87
CA MET A 53 12.79 -1.88 7.61
C MET A 53 14.12 -2.60 7.34
N GLU A 54 15.19 -1.83 7.14
CA GLU A 54 16.58 -2.27 7.27
C GLU A 54 17.16 -1.55 8.49
N ASP A 55 17.31 -2.28 9.60
CA ASP A 55 17.60 -1.70 10.92
C ASP A 55 16.58 -0.60 11.29
N GLU A 56 17.01 0.64 11.49
CA GLU A 56 16.17 1.81 11.82
C GLU A 56 15.72 2.59 10.56
N GLU A 57 16.11 2.14 9.36
CA GLU A 57 15.87 2.85 8.10
C GLU A 57 14.69 2.25 7.33
N LEU A 58 13.80 3.12 6.87
CA LEU A 58 12.62 2.78 6.08
C LEU A 58 13.01 2.51 4.63
N ALA A 59 13.02 1.23 4.25
CA ALA A 59 13.30 0.80 2.89
C ALA A 59 12.09 0.96 1.95
N ALA A 60 10.89 0.65 2.44
CA ALA A 60 9.67 0.68 1.65
C ALA A 60 8.42 0.67 2.55
N PHE A 61 7.26 1.02 2.01
CA PHE A 61 5.98 0.84 2.69
C PHE A 61 4.84 0.57 1.70
N CYS A 62 3.75 -0.01 2.19
CA CYS A 62 2.45 -0.07 1.50
C CYS A 62 1.31 -0.12 2.52
N THR A 63 0.10 0.25 2.10
CA THR A 63 -1.11 0.01 2.88
C THR A 63 -1.82 -1.25 2.42
N PHE A 64 -2.46 -1.94 3.35
CA PHE A 64 -3.49 -2.96 3.10
C PHE A 64 -4.79 -2.39 3.69
N ALA A 65 -5.83 -2.17 2.87
CA ALA A 65 -6.94 -1.29 3.23
C ALA A 65 -8.29 -1.75 2.69
N ASP A 66 -9.37 -1.36 3.36
CA ASP A 66 -10.75 -1.62 2.91
C ASP A 66 -11.16 -0.65 1.80
N HIS A 67 -10.55 0.54 1.77
CA HIS A 67 -10.85 1.62 0.84
C HIS A 67 -9.61 2.11 0.10
N ASP A 68 -9.81 2.60 -1.12
CA ASP A 68 -8.76 3.18 -1.97
C ASP A 68 -9.22 4.51 -2.58
N ASP A 69 -8.36 5.15 -3.38
CA ASP A 69 -8.68 6.38 -4.09
C ASP A 69 -9.72 6.22 -5.21
N VAL A 70 -10.15 4.98 -5.48
CA VAL A 70 -11.21 4.63 -6.43
C VAL A 70 -12.56 4.54 -5.67
N PRO A 71 -13.47 5.50 -5.86
CA PRO A 71 -14.74 5.55 -5.14
C PRO A 71 -15.75 4.52 -5.65
N ASP A 72 -16.78 4.27 -4.84
CA ASP A 72 -18.01 3.55 -5.22
C ASP A 72 -17.79 2.13 -5.73
N THR A 73 -16.89 1.38 -5.09
CA THR A 73 -16.68 -0.04 -5.39
C THR A 73 -16.88 -0.91 -4.15
N ASN A 74 -17.34 -2.14 -4.37
CA ASN A 74 -17.34 -3.19 -3.36
C ASN A 74 -16.06 -4.05 -3.43
N LEU A 75 -14.99 -3.51 -4.02
CA LEU A 75 -13.72 -4.21 -4.11
C LEU A 75 -12.95 -3.96 -2.81
N ALA A 76 -12.45 -5.03 -2.22
CA ALA A 76 -11.56 -5.04 -1.07
C ALA A 76 -10.93 -6.44 -0.98
N PRO A 77 -9.77 -6.56 -0.32
CA PRO A 77 -8.91 -5.48 0.17
C PRO A 77 -8.03 -4.86 -0.93
N TRP A 78 -7.55 -3.65 -0.69
CA TRP A 78 -6.66 -2.88 -1.54
C TRP A 78 -5.24 -2.85 -1.02
N ILE A 79 -4.27 -3.00 -1.92
CA ILE A 79 -2.88 -2.67 -1.66
C ILE A 79 -2.60 -1.29 -2.24
N GLY A 80 -2.51 -0.31 -1.35
CA GLY A 80 -2.32 1.10 -1.67
C GLY A 80 -0.95 1.61 -1.24
N TYR A 81 -0.68 2.89 -1.52
CA TYR A 81 0.51 3.60 -1.06
C TYR A 81 1.83 2.81 -1.22
N VAL A 82 2.03 2.14 -2.36
CA VAL A 82 3.22 1.29 -2.59
C VAL A 82 4.43 2.16 -2.94
N TYR A 83 5.43 2.17 -2.06
CA TYR A 83 6.63 2.99 -2.23
C TYR A 83 7.91 2.22 -1.86
N THR A 84 9.02 2.54 -2.52
CA THR A 84 10.37 2.07 -2.16
C THR A 84 11.33 3.24 -2.25
N SER A 85 12.08 3.49 -1.17
CA SER A 85 13.02 4.60 -1.10
C SER A 85 14.18 4.43 -2.08
N GLU A 86 14.74 5.55 -2.57
CA GLU A 86 15.67 5.55 -3.69
C GLU A 86 16.88 4.61 -3.47
N LYS A 87 17.45 4.64 -2.26
CA LYS A 87 18.57 3.81 -1.82
C LYS A 87 18.29 2.30 -1.89
N PHE A 88 17.02 1.91 -1.87
CA PHE A 88 16.56 0.52 -1.79
C PHE A 88 15.89 0.04 -3.09
N ARG A 89 15.75 0.89 -4.10
CA ARG A 89 15.23 0.50 -5.42
C ARG A 89 16.08 -0.60 -6.04
N GLY A 90 15.45 -1.47 -6.82
CA GLY A 90 16.10 -2.64 -7.42
C GLY A 90 16.26 -3.85 -6.50
N LYS A 91 16.01 -3.73 -5.18
CA LYS A 91 16.09 -4.84 -4.20
C LYS A 91 14.77 -5.61 -4.02
N ARG A 92 13.79 -5.45 -4.92
CA ARG A 92 12.44 -6.05 -4.86
C ARG A 92 11.66 -5.77 -3.55
N CYS A 93 11.90 -4.63 -2.90
CA CYS A 93 11.26 -4.24 -1.64
C CYS A 93 9.72 -4.21 -1.73
N ALA A 94 9.17 -3.55 -2.76
CA ALA A 94 7.73 -3.55 -3.00
C ALA A 94 7.14 -4.97 -3.11
N GLY A 95 7.87 -5.92 -3.71
CA GLY A 95 7.44 -7.31 -3.81
C GLY A 95 7.30 -8.00 -2.45
N GLN A 96 8.21 -7.72 -1.50
CA GLN A 96 8.13 -8.29 -0.15
C GLN A 96 6.91 -7.76 0.62
N LEU A 97 6.59 -6.48 0.44
CA LEU A 97 5.41 -5.86 1.04
C LEU A 97 4.11 -6.34 0.42
N ILE A 98 4.06 -6.45 -0.92
CA ILE A 98 2.92 -7.03 -1.63
C ILE A 98 2.69 -8.47 -1.17
N GLU A 99 3.74 -9.28 -1.03
CA GLU A 99 3.60 -10.66 -0.54
C GLU A 99 3.08 -10.71 0.91
N ALA A 100 3.51 -9.78 1.76
CA ALA A 100 3.00 -9.67 3.13
C ALA A 100 1.50 -9.31 3.14
N ALA A 101 1.08 -8.31 2.37
CA ALA A 101 -0.33 -7.94 2.24
C ALA A 101 -1.18 -9.07 1.63
N GLU A 102 -0.66 -9.79 0.63
CA GLU A 102 -1.32 -10.97 0.08
C GLU A 102 -1.48 -12.09 1.12
N ARG A 103 -0.56 -12.22 2.08
CA ARG A 103 -0.69 -13.19 3.16
C ARG A 103 -1.80 -12.81 4.12
N MET A 104 -1.93 -11.54 4.47
CA MET A 104 -3.04 -11.03 5.28
C MET A 104 -4.39 -11.33 4.62
N ALA A 105 -4.52 -11.04 3.32
CA ALA A 105 -5.72 -11.38 2.56
C ALA A 105 -6.04 -12.90 2.57
N ARG A 106 -5.04 -13.79 2.56
CA ARG A 106 -5.27 -15.24 2.71
C ARG A 106 -5.82 -15.58 4.09
N GLU A 107 -5.24 -14.98 5.12
CA GLU A 107 -5.63 -15.21 6.51
C GLU A 107 -7.08 -14.73 6.76
N ASP A 108 -7.48 -13.64 6.09
CA ASP A 108 -8.83 -13.09 6.11
C ASP A 108 -9.82 -13.82 5.18
N ASN A 109 -9.37 -14.84 4.44
CA ASN A 109 -10.13 -15.64 3.47
C ASN A 109 -10.67 -14.85 2.27
N ASP A 110 -9.95 -13.80 1.87
CA ASP A 110 -10.29 -13.02 0.68
C ASP A 110 -10.06 -13.80 -0.61
N GLY A 111 -10.98 -13.66 -1.57
CA GLY A 111 -10.83 -14.28 -2.89
C GLY A 111 -9.82 -13.56 -3.78
N TYR A 112 -9.63 -12.26 -3.58
CA TYR A 112 -8.80 -11.39 -4.41
C TYR A 112 -8.21 -10.24 -3.60
N VAL A 113 -7.06 -9.73 -4.05
CA VAL A 113 -6.50 -8.43 -3.66
C VAL A 113 -6.49 -7.49 -4.86
N TYR A 114 -6.62 -6.19 -4.62
CA TYR A 114 -6.74 -5.18 -5.66
C TYR A 114 -5.66 -4.10 -5.55
N ILE A 115 -5.23 -3.56 -6.69
CA ILE A 115 -4.34 -2.41 -6.79
C ILE A 115 -4.87 -1.48 -7.86
N SER A 116 -5.07 -0.21 -7.53
CA SER A 116 -5.33 0.83 -8.53
C SER A 116 -4.01 1.48 -8.95
N THR A 117 -3.81 1.70 -10.25
CA THR A 117 -2.64 2.41 -10.74
C THR A 117 -2.80 2.97 -12.16
N GLY A 118 -2.11 4.08 -12.42
CA GLY A 118 -1.86 4.54 -13.79
C GLY A 118 -0.72 3.80 -14.50
N HIS A 119 0.04 2.94 -13.81
CA HIS A 119 1.16 2.21 -14.38
C HIS A 119 0.71 0.92 -15.10
N ARG A 120 1.38 0.59 -16.21
CA ARG A 120 1.22 -0.69 -16.92
C ARG A 120 2.54 -1.45 -16.88
N GLY A 121 2.48 -2.76 -16.70
CA GLY A 121 3.63 -3.67 -16.63
C GLY A 121 4.37 -3.72 -15.28
N LEU A 122 3.88 -3.02 -14.25
CA LEU A 122 4.49 -3.03 -12.92
C LEU A 122 3.97 -4.19 -12.07
N TYR A 123 2.65 -4.26 -11.89
CA TYR A 123 2.02 -5.23 -10.99
C TYR A 123 1.81 -6.60 -11.65
N GLU A 124 1.79 -6.64 -12.96
CA GLU A 124 1.75 -7.87 -13.75
C GLU A 124 2.96 -8.77 -13.47
N LYS A 125 4.11 -8.17 -13.14
CA LYS A 125 5.33 -8.89 -12.70
C LYS A 125 5.14 -9.63 -11.37
N TYR A 126 4.13 -9.25 -10.59
CA TYR A 126 3.75 -9.91 -9.33
C TYR A 126 2.53 -10.83 -9.50
N GLY A 127 2.07 -11.04 -10.74
CA GLY A 127 0.95 -11.94 -11.06
C GLY A 127 -0.42 -11.27 -11.00
N TYR A 128 -0.49 -9.93 -10.97
CA TYR A 128 -1.75 -9.22 -11.09
C TYR A 128 -2.19 -9.14 -12.55
N GLU A 129 -3.49 -9.22 -12.79
CA GLU A 129 -4.11 -9.02 -14.10
C GLU A 129 -4.92 -7.72 -14.10
N LEU A 130 -4.96 -7.02 -15.24
CA LEU A 130 -5.87 -5.90 -15.41
C LEU A 130 -7.30 -6.43 -15.39
N PHE A 131 -8.08 -6.00 -14.40
CA PHE A 131 -9.48 -6.40 -14.24
C PHE A 131 -10.42 -5.42 -14.94
N THR A 132 -10.22 -4.12 -14.72
CA THR A 132 -11.04 -3.05 -15.32
C THR A 132 -10.29 -1.72 -15.26
N THR A 133 -10.90 -0.65 -15.76
CA THR A 133 -10.43 0.72 -15.59
C THR A 133 -11.55 1.55 -14.98
N LEU A 134 -11.26 2.23 -13.88
CA LEU A 134 -12.22 3.10 -13.17
C LEU A 134 -11.63 4.50 -13.02
N LYS A 135 -12.48 5.46 -12.67
CA LYS A 135 -12.03 6.82 -12.32
C LYS A 135 -11.60 6.85 -10.87
N ASN A 136 -10.43 7.42 -10.57
CA ASN A 136 -10.06 7.75 -9.19
C ASN A 136 -10.82 9.00 -8.70
N LYS A 137 -10.63 9.36 -7.43
CA LYS A 137 -11.23 10.55 -6.80
C LYS A 137 -10.89 11.88 -7.47
N HIS A 138 -9.89 11.89 -8.37
CA HIS A 138 -9.49 13.05 -9.16
C HIS A 138 -10.07 13.02 -10.60
N GLY A 139 -10.93 12.04 -10.92
CA GLY A 139 -11.53 11.90 -12.26
C GLY A 139 -10.58 11.35 -13.32
N GLN A 140 -9.42 10.82 -12.93
CA GLN A 140 -8.42 10.26 -13.84
C GLN A 140 -8.65 8.76 -14.01
N ASP A 141 -8.35 8.23 -15.19
CA ASP A 141 -8.39 6.78 -15.41
C ASP A 141 -7.31 6.08 -14.60
N SER A 142 -7.72 5.07 -13.85
CA SER A 142 -6.86 4.18 -13.08
C SER A 142 -7.16 2.73 -13.46
N GLY A 143 -6.12 2.00 -13.83
CA GLY A 143 -6.22 0.56 -14.05
C GLY A 143 -6.42 -0.14 -12.73
N ILE A 144 -7.48 -0.94 -12.62
CA ILE A 144 -7.73 -1.79 -11.46
C ILE A 144 -7.15 -3.15 -11.78
N TYR A 145 -6.08 -3.49 -11.10
CA TYR A 145 -5.42 -4.77 -11.18
C TYR A 145 -5.88 -5.65 -10.02
N ARG A 146 -6.05 -6.94 -10.27
CA ARG A 146 -6.40 -7.90 -9.22
C ARG A 146 -5.51 -9.12 -9.28
N LYS A 147 -5.38 -9.80 -8.16
CA LYS A 147 -4.75 -11.13 -8.09
C LYS A 147 -5.63 -12.04 -7.26
N LYS A 148 -5.90 -13.24 -7.78
CA LYS A 148 -6.62 -14.27 -7.03
C LYS A 148 -5.73 -14.78 -5.90
N ILE A 149 -6.27 -14.77 -4.70
CA ILE A 149 -5.61 -15.27 -3.50
C ILE A 149 -6.22 -16.64 -3.16
N LYS A 150 -5.34 -17.58 -2.79
CA LYS A 150 -5.65 -18.99 -2.51
C LYS A 150 -5.03 -19.36 -1.18
#